data_AF-W2TK73-F1
#
_entry.id   AF-W2TK73-F1
#
_cell.length_a   1.000
_cell.length_b   1.000
_cell.length_c   1.000
_cell.angle_alpha   90.00
_cell.angle_beta   90.00
_cell.angle_gamma   90.00
#
_symmetry.space_group_name_H-M   'P 1'
#
loop_
_entity.id
_entity.type
_entity.pdbx_description
1 polymer ?
#
loop_
_entity_poly.entity_id
_entity_poly.type
_entity_poly.pdbx_seq_one_letter_code
_entity_poly.pdbx_strand_id
1 'polypeptide(L)'
;MGIGLRVLCFLYARPFLLKRAELTSPLVSYRRLQDGIAMYRDGISPYEGDLFHFQPFVLRLFSSISLSENVMFTIFMGIDCLTALLLSISATFYGKENRSNHPEHLGQLVLKCLKVDDLTPNVGLVWYFFTQVFEHFRAFYLAVFQINLLVYVVPLLLSLRKDAHLHLVISLLLVAVFSSYPTLNDASVYLALLPTLEKYKKYPRYTLVVAGTIITCIVLMPVMWHMWIVVGSGNANFYFAVTLFYNVAQIYLMIDLMFAYFRKEADEISASLVTPKTNFVLH
;
A
#
# COMPACT_ATOMS: atom_id res chain seq x y z
N MET A 1 -9.81 23.81 -4.56
CA MET A 1 -8.94 23.85 -5.77
C MET A 1 -9.09 22.60 -6.63
N GLY A 2 -8.90 21.38 -6.10
CA GLY A 2 -8.99 20.12 -6.88
C GLY A 2 -10.34 19.87 -7.58
N ILE A 3 -11.46 20.14 -6.89
CA ILE A 3 -12.83 20.08 -7.45
C ILE A 3 -12.98 21.02 -8.66
N GLY A 4 -12.52 22.27 -8.53
CA GLY A 4 -12.55 23.26 -9.62
C GLY A 4 -11.71 22.84 -10.82
N LEU A 5 -10.52 22.28 -10.57
CA LEU A 5 -9.68 21.72 -11.63
C LEU A 5 -10.38 20.55 -12.35
N ARG A 6 -11.08 19.68 -11.62
CA ARG A 6 -11.81 18.53 -12.18
C ARG A 6 -13.01 18.96 -13.04
N VAL A 7 -13.73 20.02 -12.63
CA VAL A 7 -14.79 20.64 -13.44
C VAL A 7 -14.22 21.31 -14.69
N LEU A 8 -13.12 22.07 -14.58
CA LEU A 8 -12.45 22.67 -15.72
C LEU A 8 -11.94 21.62 -16.72
N CYS A 9 -11.37 20.53 -16.23
CA CYS A 9 -10.96 19.39 -17.06
C CYS A 9 -12.15 18.74 -17.78
N PHE A 10 -13.31 18.61 -17.11
CA PHE A 10 -14.53 18.08 -17.72
C PHE A 10 -15.09 18.99 -18.82
N LEU A 11 -15.08 20.30 -18.60
CA LEU A 11 -15.63 21.27 -19.56
C LEU A 11 -14.69 21.49 -20.75
N TYR A 12 -13.38 21.62 -20.53
CA TYR A 12 -12.44 22.09 -21.55
C TYR A 12 -11.44 21.02 -22.03
N ALA A 13 -11.00 20.10 -21.16
CA ALA A 13 -9.96 19.13 -21.49
C ALA A 13 -10.50 17.74 -21.90
N ARG A 14 -11.83 17.55 -21.88
CA ARG A 14 -12.49 16.26 -22.20
C ARG A 14 -12.00 15.60 -23.50
N PRO A 15 -11.99 16.26 -24.67
CA PRO A 15 -11.58 15.61 -25.91
C PRO A 15 -10.08 15.27 -25.95
N PHE A 16 -9.26 15.98 -25.17
CA PHE A 16 -7.83 15.68 -25.04
C PHE A 16 -7.61 14.45 -24.14
N LEU A 17 -8.28 14.40 -22.99
CA LEU A 17 -8.14 13.31 -22.01
C LEU A 17 -8.64 11.97 -22.55
N LEU A 18 -9.70 11.96 -23.36
CA LEU A 18 -10.25 10.73 -23.97
C LEU A 18 -9.30 10.06 -24.97
N LYS A 19 -8.36 10.80 -25.57
CA LYS A 19 -7.41 10.27 -26.56
C LYS A 19 -6.16 9.66 -25.94
N ARG A 20 -5.93 9.85 -24.63
CA ARG A 20 -4.70 9.41 -23.96
C ARG A 20 -4.98 8.20 -23.10
N ALA A 21 -4.53 7.04 -23.56
CA ALA A 21 -4.83 5.80 -22.87
C ALA A 21 -4.13 5.67 -21.51
N GLU A 22 -3.03 6.39 -21.34
CA GLU A 22 -2.17 6.46 -20.16
C GLU A 22 -2.80 7.25 -19.00
N LEU A 23 -3.74 8.15 -19.28
CA LEU A 23 -4.35 9.01 -18.27
C LEU A 23 -5.61 8.35 -17.72
N THR A 24 -5.58 7.96 -16.45
CA THR A 24 -6.75 7.47 -15.73
C THR A 24 -7.52 8.65 -15.15
N SER A 25 -8.76 8.82 -15.59
CA SER A 25 -9.69 9.76 -14.99
C SER A 25 -11.06 9.11 -14.86
N PRO A 26 -11.90 9.53 -13.90
CA PRO A 26 -13.25 8.98 -13.75
C PRO A 26 -14.06 8.99 -15.06
N LEU A 27 -13.80 9.97 -15.93
CA LEU A 27 -14.44 10.14 -17.22
C LEU A 27 -13.97 9.11 -18.26
N VAL A 28 -12.65 8.98 -18.41
CA VAL A 28 -12.05 8.02 -19.35
C VAL A 28 -12.34 6.59 -18.89
N SER A 29 -12.24 6.34 -17.59
CA SER A 29 -12.50 5.04 -16.97
C SER A 29 -13.96 4.63 -17.11
N TYR A 30 -14.92 5.55 -16.91
CA TYR A 30 -16.34 5.23 -17.05
C TYR A 30 -16.73 4.95 -18.50
N ARG A 31 -16.17 5.68 -19.48
CA ARG A 31 -16.46 5.42 -20.89
C ARG A 31 -15.93 4.06 -21.36
N ARG A 32 -14.71 3.71 -20.96
CA ARG A 32 -14.18 2.35 -21.17
C ARG A 32 -15.03 1.28 -20.50
N LEU A 33 -15.59 1.59 -19.32
CA LEU A 33 -16.54 0.69 -18.66
C LEU A 33 -17.80 0.49 -19.51
N GLN A 34 -18.36 1.56 -20.09
CA GLN A 34 -19.51 1.47 -21.00
C GLN A 34 -19.19 0.68 -22.26
N ASP A 35 -18.02 0.90 -22.87
CA ASP A 35 -17.57 0.14 -24.04
C ASP A 35 -17.43 -1.36 -23.70
N GLY A 36 -16.87 -1.69 -22.54
CA GLY A 36 -16.80 -3.08 -22.06
C GLY A 36 -18.17 -3.68 -21.72
N ILE A 37 -19.12 -2.90 -21.20
CA ILE A 37 -20.51 -3.36 -20.98
C ILE A 37 -21.20 -3.64 -22.32
N ALA A 38 -20.97 -2.82 -23.34
CA ALA A 38 -21.52 -3.04 -24.68
C ALA A 38 -20.99 -4.36 -25.26
N MET A 39 -19.67 -4.58 -25.23
CA MET A 39 -19.06 -5.85 -25.65
C MET A 39 -19.62 -7.05 -24.89
N TYR A 40 -19.75 -6.92 -23.56
CA TYR A 40 -20.32 -7.97 -22.71
C TYR A 40 -21.78 -8.32 -23.06
N ARG A 41 -22.59 -7.33 -23.45
CA ARG A 41 -23.98 -7.54 -23.88
C ARG A 41 -24.07 -8.23 -25.25
N ASP A 42 -23.09 -7.99 -26.11
CA ASP A 42 -23.00 -8.63 -27.43
C ASP A 42 -22.40 -10.04 -27.36
N GLY A 43 -22.14 -10.57 -26.15
CA GLY A 43 -21.57 -11.90 -25.94
C GLY A 43 -20.07 -11.98 -26.23
N ILE A 44 -19.42 -10.85 -26.44
CA ILE A 44 -17.97 -10.75 -26.68
C ILE A 44 -17.28 -10.49 -25.33
N SER A 45 -16.21 -11.23 -25.03
CA SER A 45 -15.45 -11.02 -23.80
C SER A 45 -14.70 -9.67 -23.86
N PRO A 46 -14.98 -8.72 -22.96
CA PRO A 46 -14.26 -7.44 -22.95
C PRO A 46 -12.77 -7.58 -22.64
N TYR A 47 -12.38 -8.70 -22.03
CA TYR A 47 -11.02 -9.02 -21.61
C TYR A 47 -10.13 -9.63 -22.70
N GLU A 48 -10.69 -9.94 -23.87
CA GLU A 48 -9.91 -10.48 -24.99
C GLU A 48 -9.05 -9.41 -25.69
N GLY A 49 -9.28 -8.12 -25.40
CA GLY A 49 -8.51 -7.00 -25.95
C GLY A 49 -7.77 -6.19 -24.89
N ASP A 50 -6.83 -5.36 -25.34
CA ASP A 50 -5.94 -4.52 -24.50
C ASP A 50 -6.61 -3.22 -23.98
N LEU A 51 -7.93 -3.09 -24.17
CA LEU A 51 -8.67 -1.86 -23.89
C LEU A 51 -9.37 -1.88 -22.52
N PHE A 52 -9.64 -3.07 -21.97
CA PHE A 52 -10.47 -3.22 -20.77
C PHE A 52 -9.74 -3.94 -19.64
N HIS A 53 -9.55 -3.23 -18.52
CA HIS A 53 -8.76 -3.70 -17.38
C HIS A 53 -9.53 -3.65 -16.04
N PHE A 54 -10.86 -3.50 -16.07
CA PHE A 54 -11.66 -3.41 -14.84
C PHE A 54 -11.97 -4.77 -14.25
N GLN A 55 -12.20 -4.83 -12.94
CA GLN A 55 -12.57 -6.07 -12.26
C GLN A 55 -13.90 -6.62 -12.79
N PRO A 56 -14.04 -7.96 -13.02
CA PRO A 56 -15.27 -8.57 -13.54
C PRO A 56 -16.52 -8.29 -12.72
N PHE A 57 -16.36 -8.10 -11.41
CA PHE A 57 -17.44 -7.72 -10.53
C PHE A 57 -18.00 -6.33 -10.88
N VAL A 58 -17.13 -5.35 -11.15
CA VAL A 58 -17.54 -3.99 -11.53
C VAL A 58 -18.30 -4.02 -12.86
N LEU A 59 -17.83 -4.81 -13.82
CA LEU A 59 -18.52 -5.01 -15.10
C LEU A 59 -19.95 -5.54 -14.90
N ARG A 60 -20.14 -6.57 -14.06
CA ARG A 60 -21.48 -7.14 -13.77
C ARG A 60 -22.39 -6.17 -13.01
N LEU A 61 -21.84 -5.41 -12.07
CA LEU A 61 -22.60 -4.44 -11.31
C LEU A 61 -23.14 -3.33 -12.22
N PHE A 62 -22.28 -2.77 -13.08
CA PHE A 62 -22.65 -1.69 -13.99
C PHE A 62 -23.34 -2.17 -15.27
N SER A 63 -23.25 -3.45 -15.64
CA SER A 63 -24.08 -3.99 -16.74
C SER A 63 -25.57 -3.95 -16.41
N SER A 64 -25.89 -4.05 -15.11
CA SER A 64 -27.25 -3.95 -14.55
C SER A 64 -27.71 -2.49 -14.33
N ILE A 65 -26.78 -1.55 -14.23
CA ILE A 65 -27.03 -0.14 -13.89
C ILE A 65 -26.44 0.77 -14.97
N SER A 66 -27.28 1.26 -15.88
CA SER A 66 -26.84 2.23 -16.90
C SER A 66 -26.96 3.67 -16.39
N LEU A 67 -25.89 4.21 -15.80
CA LEU A 67 -25.82 5.62 -15.42
C LEU A 67 -25.37 6.47 -16.62
N SER A 68 -25.81 7.72 -16.69
CA SER A 68 -25.26 8.67 -17.66
C SER A 68 -23.88 9.16 -17.21
N GLU A 69 -23.02 9.55 -18.16
CA GLU A 69 -21.68 10.09 -17.85
C GLU A 69 -21.75 11.27 -16.88
N ASN A 70 -22.75 12.15 -17.07
CA ASN A 70 -22.95 13.33 -16.23
C ASN A 70 -23.32 12.96 -14.79
N VAL A 71 -24.16 11.94 -14.60
CA VAL A 71 -24.53 11.46 -13.26
C VAL A 71 -23.32 10.83 -12.58
N MET A 72 -22.53 10.01 -13.29
CA MET A 72 -21.31 9.45 -12.71
C MET A 72 -20.30 10.53 -12.33
N PHE A 73 -20.09 11.52 -13.19
CA PHE A 73 -19.26 12.67 -12.86
C PHE A 73 -19.77 13.38 -11.59
N THR A 74 -21.08 13.61 -11.49
CA THR A 74 -21.70 14.24 -10.31
C THR A 74 -21.50 13.40 -9.05
N ILE A 75 -21.61 12.08 -9.13
CA ILE A 75 -21.34 11.17 -8.00
C ILE A 75 -19.88 11.29 -7.54
N PHE A 76 -18.92 11.26 -8.46
CA PHE A 76 -17.51 11.43 -8.12
C PHE A 76 -17.22 12.79 -7.49
N MET A 77 -17.81 13.86 -8.03
CA MET A 77 -17.72 15.19 -7.43
C MET A 77 -18.36 15.23 -6.03
N GLY A 78 -19.48 14.53 -5.83
CA GLY A 78 -20.13 14.39 -4.54
C GLY A 78 -19.25 13.67 -3.51
N ILE A 79 -18.56 12.60 -3.92
CA ILE A 79 -17.59 11.89 -3.08
C ILE A 79 -16.39 12.79 -2.74
N ASP A 80 -15.86 13.56 -3.70
CA ASP A 80 -14.78 14.52 -3.42
C ASP A 80 -15.23 15.61 -2.42
N CYS A 81 -16.46 16.13 -2.58
CA CYS A 81 -17.03 17.10 -1.64
C CYS A 81 -17.23 16.48 -0.26
N LEU A 82 -17.72 15.25 -0.19
CA LEU A 82 -17.93 14.53 1.07
C LEU A 82 -16.59 14.29 1.78
N THR A 83 -15.57 13.82 1.05
CA THR A 83 -14.22 13.63 1.61
C THR A 83 -13.62 14.94 2.09
N ALA A 84 -13.76 16.03 1.34
CA ALA A 84 -13.33 17.36 1.77
C ALA A 84 -14.08 17.85 3.03
N LEU A 85 -15.39 17.60 3.10
CA LEU A 85 -16.22 17.97 4.24
C LEU A 85 -15.87 17.15 5.49
N LEU A 86 -15.66 15.84 5.36
CA LEU A 86 -15.19 14.99 6.44
C LEU A 86 -13.82 15.44 6.94
N LEU A 87 -12.89 15.76 6.03
CA LEU A 87 -11.58 16.28 6.38
C LEU A 87 -11.68 17.64 7.12
N SER A 88 -12.58 18.51 6.68
CA SER A 88 -12.85 19.80 7.31
C SER A 88 -13.45 19.64 8.70
N ILE A 89 -14.42 18.74 8.89
CA ILE A 89 -15.00 18.44 10.20
C ILE A 89 -13.93 17.89 11.14
N SER A 90 -13.14 16.91 10.71
CA SER A 90 -12.02 16.37 11.49
C SER A 90 -11.02 17.45 11.89
N ALA A 91 -10.69 18.38 10.99
CA ALA A 91 -9.82 19.51 11.29
C ALA A 91 -10.45 20.46 12.33
N THR A 92 -11.76 20.75 12.25
CA THR A 92 -12.44 21.60 13.24
C THR A 92 -12.56 20.94 14.61
N PHE A 93 -12.76 19.62 14.66
CA PHE A 93 -12.82 18.87 15.91
C PHE A 93 -11.46 18.92 16.63
N TYR A 94 -10.39 18.68 15.88
CA TYR A 94 -9.02 18.80 16.38
C TYR A 94 -8.68 20.23 16.84
N GLY A 95 -9.12 21.26 16.11
CA GLY A 95 -8.91 22.66 16.49
C GLY A 95 -9.60 23.07 17.80
N LYS A 96 -10.80 22.52 18.06
CA LYS A 96 -11.53 22.77 19.31
C LYS A 96 -10.86 22.11 20.52
N GLU A 97 -10.31 20.92 20.34
CA GLU A 97 -9.59 20.19 21.40
C GLU A 97 -8.32 20.95 21.85
N ASN A 98 -7.59 21.57 20.91
CA ASN A 98 -6.36 22.30 21.19
C ASN A 98 -6.52 23.81 21.48
N ARG A 99 -7.74 24.35 21.63
CA ARG A 99 -8.02 25.77 21.94
C ARG A 99 -7.22 26.79 21.11
N SER A 100 -7.08 26.61 19.79
CA SER A 100 -6.42 27.58 18.91
C SER A 100 -7.25 27.92 17.67
N ASN A 101 -7.38 29.22 17.39
CA ASN A 101 -8.32 29.80 16.40
C ASN A 101 -7.69 30.10 15.02
N HIS A 102 -6.56 29.49 14.64
CA HIS A 102 -5.86 29.83 13.40
C HIS A 102 -6.08 28.79 12.27
N PRO A 103 -6.22 29.22 11.00
CA PRO A 103 -6.46 28.33 9.84
C PRO A 103 -5.18 27.68 9.26
N GLU A 104 -4.00 27.96 9.83
CA GLU A 104 -2.69 27.45 9.40
C GLU A 104 -2.49 25.94 9.71
N HIS A 105 -3.51 25.30 10.28
CA HIS A 105 -3.46 23.98 10.88
C HIS A 105 -3.69 22.81 9.91
N LEU A 106 -4.17 23.03 8.68
CA LEU A 106 -4.25 21.97 7.66
C LEU A 106 -2.85 21.51 7.22
N GLY A 107 -1.94 22.48 7.04
CA GLY A 107 -0.51 22.20 6.86
C GLY A 107 0.07 21.50 8.09
N GLN A 108 -0.34 21.93 9.30
CA GLN A 108 0.09 21.27 10.53
C GLN A 108 -0.46 19.85 10.71
N LEU A 109 -1.63 19.49 10.17
CA LEU A 109 -2.16 18.11 10.21
C LEU A 109 -1.27 17.17 9.38
N VAL A 110 -0.94 17.57 8.14
CA VAL A 110 0.01 16.83 7.30
C VAL A 110 1.40 16.83 7.93
N LEU A 111 1.84 17.97 8.47
CA LEU A 111 3.10 18.10 9.17
C LEU A 111 3.12 17.29 10.47
N LYS A 112 1.98 17.03 11.12
CA LYS A 112 1.87 16.20 12.33
C LYS A 112 2.11 14.74 12.00
N CYS A 113 1.60 14.25 10.86
CA CYS A 113 1.95 12.93 10.34
C CYS A 113 3.47 12.80 10.08
N LEU A 114 4.14 13.88 9.65
CA LEU A 114 5.59 13.91 9.43
C LEU A 114 6.41 14.09 10.72
N LYS A 115 5.89 14.84 11.70
CA LYS A 115 6.54 15.14 12.99
C LYS A 115 6.41 14.02 14.00
N VAL A 116 5.45 13.11 13.81
CA VAL A 116 5.20 11.95 14.68
C VAL A 116 5.17 12.39 16.15
N ASP A 117 4.25 13.30 16.48
CA ASP A 117 4.11 13.84 17.84
C ASP A 117 3.32 12.90 18.77
N ASP A 118 2.48 12.04 18.19
CA ASP A 118 1.79 11.00 18.93
C ASP A 118 2.69 9.77 19.03
N LEU A 119 3.03 9.38 20.26
CA LEU A 119 3.86 8.20 20.57
C LEU A 119 3.05 7.15 21.32
N THR A 120 1.73 7.14 21.12
CA THR A 120 0.86 6.08 21.64
C THR A 120 1.38 4.71 21.20
N PRO A 121 1.39 3.71 22.10
CA PRO A 121 1.86 2.38 21.79
C PRO A 121 1.08 1.77 20.63
N ASN A 122 1.80 1.31 19.61
CA ASN A 122 1.25 0.66 18.43
C ASN A 122 2.13 -0.51 17.99
N VAL A 123 1.79 -1.14 16.86
CA VAL A 123 2.50 -2.33 16.35
C VAL A 123 3.81 -1.96 15.64
N GLY A 124 4.03 -0.68 15.38
CA GLY A 124 5.18 -0.15 14.67
C GLY A 124 6.42 0.04 15.52
N LEU A 125 7.51 0.39 14.84
CA LEU A 125 8.83 0.60 15.44
C LEU A 125 9.02 2.01 16.01
N VAL A 126 8.24 2.97 15.50
CA VAL A 126 8.50 4.40 15.66
C VAL A 126 8.20 4.89 17.08
N TRP A 127 7.07 4.50 17.67
CA TRP A 127 6.62 5.04 18.96
C TRP A 127 7.66 4.82 20.07
N TYR A 128 8.16 3.59 20.24
CA TYR A 128 9.07 3.22 21.33
C TYR A 128 10.52 3.68 21.09
N PHE A 129 10.92 3.88 19.84
CA PHE A 129 12.19 4.50 19.53
C PHE A 129 12.19 5.97 19.96
N PHE A 130 11.16 6.73 19.57
CA PHE A 130 11.06 8.15 19.89
C PHE A 130 10.70 8.44 21.35
N THR A 131 10.16 7.47 22.11
CA THR A 131 10.04 7.62 23.57
C THR A 131 11.40 7.58 24.29
N GLN A 132 12.41 6.93 23.72
CA GLN A 132 13.74 6.78 24.34
C GLN A 132 14.74 7.83 23.87
N VAL A 133 14.51 8.45 22.71
CA VAL A 133 15.43 9.45 22.14
C VAL A 133 15.30 10.78 22.86
N PHE A 134 16.44 11.39 23.19
CA PHE A 134 16.48 12.74 23.74
C PHE A 134 15.91 13.76 22.76
N GLU A 135 15.14 14.71 23.28
CA GLU A 135 14.46 15.75 22.50
C GLU A 135 15.42 16.53 21.58
N HIS A 136 16.64 16.80 22.06
CA HIS A 136 17.67 17.50 21.29
C HIS A 136 18.01 16.81 19.96
N PHE A 137 17.99 15.46 19.91
CA PHE A 137 18.30 14.69 18.70
C PHE A 137 17.06 14.28 17.90
N ARG A 138 15.85 14.57 18.40
CA ARG A 138 14.60 14.11 17.81
C ARG A 138 14.45 14.54 16.35
N ALA A 139 14.79 15.79 16.02
CA ALA A 139 14.69 16.32 14.66
C ALA A 139 15.57 15.54 13.66
N PHE A 140 16.79 15.16 14.06
CA PHE A 140 17.69 14.37 13.23
C PHE A 140 17.11 12.99 12.95
N TYR A 141 16.68 12.27 13.99
CA TYR A 141 16.11 10.94 13.82
C TYR A 141 14.79 10.95 13.05
N LEU A 142 13.93 11.96 13.25
CA LEU A 142 12.72 12.13 12.44
C LEU A 142 13.06 12.24 10.95
N ALA A 143 14.05 13.05 10.59
CA ALA A 143 14.49 13.16 9.19
C ALA A 143 14.99 11.81 8.64
N VAL A 144 15.78 11.07 9.42
CA VAL A 144 16.28 9.75 9.02
C VAL A 144 15.14 8.76 8.78
N PHE A 145 14.17 8.66 9.70
CA PHE A 145 13.04 7.73 9.56
C PHE A 145 12.15 8.07 8.36
N GLN A 146 11.90 9.36 8.09
CA GLN A 146 11.09 9.79 6.94
C GLN A 146 11.80 9.55 5.60
N ILE A 147 13.11 9.82 5.54
CA ILE A 147 13.92 9.58 4.34
C ILE A 147 14.07 8.08 4.05
N ASN A 148 14.14 7.24 5.10
CA ASN A 148 14.34 5.80 4.97
C ASN A 148 13.34 5.14 4.00
N LEU A 149 12.04 5.48 4.10
CA LEU A 149 11.03 4.94 3.21
C LEU A 149 11.28 5.34 1.73
N LEU A 150 11.75 6.58 1.50
CA LEU A 150 12.04 7.10 0.15
C LEU A 150 13.27 6.44 -0.48
N VAL A 151 14.28 6.07 0.33
CA VAL A 151 15.50 5.42 -0.17
C VAL A 151 15.19 4.08 -0.85
N TYR A 152 14.20 3.34 -0.34
CA TYR A 152 13.83 2.04 -0.91
C TYR A 152 13.05 2.14 -2.23
N VAL A 153 12.44 3.29 -2.54
CA VAL A 153 11.62 3.46 -3.75
C VAL A 153 12.46 3.33 -5.02
N VAL A 154 13.63 3.97 -5.08
CA VAL A 154 14.46 3.98 -6.29
C VAL A 154 15.00 2.60 -6.66
N PRO A 155 15.62 1.83 -5.73
CA PRO A 155 16.08 0.47 -6.03
C PRO A 155 14.93 -0.46 -6.42
N LEU A 156 13.77 -0.34 -5.77
CA LEU A 156 12.61 -1.19 -6.06
C LEU A 156 12.09 -0.96 -7.48
N LEU A 157 11.98 0.30 -7.91
CA LEU A 157 11.55 0.67 -9.26
C LEU A 157 12.53 0.21 -10.35
N LEU A 158 13.83 0.20 -10.06
CA LEU A 158 14.84 -0.25 -11.01
C LEU A 158 14.92 -1.77 -11.08
N SER A 159 14.87 -2.45 -9.93
CA SER A 159 15.08 -3.90 -9.84
C SER A 159 13.86 -4.73 -10.25
N LEU A 160 12.64 -4.23 -9.99
CA LEU A 160 11.39 -5.01 -10.17
C LEU A 160 10.51 -4.46 -11.30
N ARG A 161 11.07 -3.66 -12.20
CA ARG A 161 10.31 -3.05 -13.31
C ARG A 161 9.55 -4.08 -14.16
N LYS A 162 10.09 -5.30 -14.29
CA LYS A 162 9.49 -6.38 -15.07
C LYS A 162 8.27 -7.02 -14.40
N ASP A 163 8.12 -6.87 -13.08
CA ASP A 163 7.10 -7.57 -12.30
C ASP A 163 6.33 -6.64 -11.36
N ALA A 164 5.26 -6.04 -11.90
CA ALA A 164 4.42 -5.09 -11.16
C ALA A 164 3.73 -5.72 -9.93
N HIS A 165 3.41 -7.02 -9.99
CA HIS A 165 2.72 -7.72 -8.90
C HIS A 165 3.63 -7.89 -7.68
N LEU A 166 4.87 -8.35 -7.89
CA LEU A 166 5.83 -8.49 -6.80
C LEU A 166 6.24 -7.12 -6.24
N HIS A 167 6.42 -6.13 -7.12
CA HIS A 167 6.70 -4.75 -6.72
C HIS A 167 5.61 -4.20 -5.78
N LEU A 168 4.33 -4.42 -6.08
CA LEU A 168 3.21 -4.00 -5.23
C LEU A 168 3.27 -4.65 -3.86
N VAL A 169 3.43 -5.97 -3.79
CA VAL A 169 3.47 -6.71 -2.50
C VAL A 169 4.61 -6.23 -1.63
N ILE A 170 5.79 -5.98 -2.20
CA ILE A 170 6.96 -5.51 -1.46
C ILE A 170 6.79 -4.05 -1.02
N SER A 171 6.19 -3.21 -1.86
CA SER A 171 5.86 -1.84 -1.49
C SER A 171 4.90 -1.79 -0.30
N LEU A 172 3.88 -2.67 -0.28
CA LEU A 172 2.93 -2.78 0.83
C LEU A 172 3.61 -3.30 2.11
N LEU A 173 4.52 -4.28 2.00
CA LEU A 173 5.34 -4.75 3.13
C LEU A 173 6.23 -3.64 3.71
N LEU A 174 6.89 -2.86 2.86
CA LEU A 174 7.71 -1.72 3.29
C LEU A 174 6.88 -0.66 4.03
N VAL A 175 5.68 -0.35 3.52
CA VAL A 175 4.76 0.56 4.20
C VAL A 175 4.31 -0.01 5.54
N ALA A 176 3.97 -1.30 5.62
CA ALA A 176 3.54 -1.93 6.87
C ALA A 176 4.62 -1.91 7.97
N VAL A 177 5.90 -2.03 7.59
CA VAL A 177 7.03 -2.05 8.54
C VAL A 177 7.49 -0.65 8.92
N PHE A 178 7.63 0.26 7.95
CA PHE A 178 8.28 1.56 8.14
C PHE A 178 7.31 2.74 8.26
N SER A 179 6.01 2.54 8.10
CA SER A 179 5.02 3.59 8.41
C SER A 179 5.13 4.03 9.87
N SER A 180 4.88 5.31 10.13
CA SER A 180 4.95 5.87 11.48
C SER A 180 3.86 5.33 12.41
N TYR A 181 2.72 4.94 11.86
CA TYR A 181 1.55 4.44 12.59
C TYR A 181 0.96 3.21 11.89
N PRO A 182 1.68 2.07 11.87
CA PRO A 182 1.20 0.88 11.19
C PRO A 182 0.13 0.19 12.03
N THR A 183 -0.82 -0.41 11.32
CA THR A 183 -1.91 -1.19 11.89
C THR A 183 -1.77 -2.66 11.52
N LEU A 184 -2.36 -3.57 12.31
CA LEU A 184 -2.43 -5.00 11.94
C LEU A 184 -3.17 -5.21 10.61
N ASN A 185 -4.05 -4.29 10.23
CA ASN A 185 -4.78 -4.36 8.97
C ASN A 185 -3.85 -4.17 7.76
N ASP A 186 -2.81 -3.35 7.87
CA ASP A 186 -1.84 -3.15 6.78
C ASP A 186 -1.15 -4.47 6.41
N ALA A 187 -0.96 -5.35 7.40
CA ALA A 187 -0.43 -6.68 7.16
C ALA A 187 -1.39 -7.62 6.45
N SER A 188 -2.70 -7.49 6.72
CA SER A 188 -3.71 -8.33 6.09
C SER A 188 -3.75 -8.16 4.57
N VAL A 189 -3.49 -6.94 4.07
CA VAL A 189 -3.55 -6.60 2.64
C VAL A 189 -2.47 -7.34 1.87
N TYR A 190 -1.20 -7.27 2.31
CA TYR A 190 -0.14 -8.00 1.61
C TYR A 190 -0.26 -9.51 1.82
N LEU A 191 -0.70 -9.98 2.99
CA LEU A 191 -0.93 -11.40 3.26
C LEU A 191 -1.98 -12.00 2.33
N ALA A 192 -3.05 -11.26 2.03
CA ALA A 192 -4.08 -11.68 1.06
C ALA A 192 -3.55 -11.79 -0.38
N LEU A 193 -2.51 -11.02 -0.73
CA LEU A 193 -1.87 -11.05 -2.04
C LEU A 193 -0.77 -12.11 -2.16
N LEU A 194 -0.20 -12.61 -1.06
CA LEU A 194 0.84 -13.64 -1.10
C LEU A 194 0.46 -14.90 -1.90
N PRO A 195 -0.76 -15.47 -1.80
CA PRO A 195 -1.14 -16.65 -2.58
C PRO A 195 -1.09 -16.41 -4.09
N THR A 196 -1.28 -15.17 -4.55
CA THR A 196 -1.21 -14.83 -5.98
C THR A 196 0.20 -14.92 -6.56
N LEU A 197 1.23 -15.01 -5.71
CA LEU A 197 2.64 -15.13 -6.09
C LEU A 197 3.07 -16.60 -6.27
N GLU A 198 2.20 -17.46 -6.80
CA GLU A 198 2.49 -18.90 -7.00
C GLU A 198 3.80 -19.14 -7.76
N LYS A 199 4.12 -18.25 -8.71
CA LYS A 199 5.37 -18.23 -9.48
C LYS A 199 6.65 -18.24 -8.65
N TYR A 200 6.61 -17.79 -7.39
CA TYR A 200 7.77 -17.73 -6.51
C TYR A 200 7.75 -18.76 -5.38
N LYS A 201 6.67 -19.56 -5.24
CA LYS A 201 6.43 -20.46 -4.10
C LYS A 201 7.54 -21.50 -3.85
N LYS A 202 8.32 -21.85 -4.88
CA LYS A 202 9.37 -22.89 -4.81
C LYS A 202 10.68 -22.40 -4.18
N TYR A 203 10.95 -21.11 -4.24
CA TYR A 203 12.25 -20.53 -3.91
C TYR A 203 12.48 -20.03 -2.48
N PRO A 204 11.45 -19.63 -1.67
CA PRO A 204 11.69 -19.06 -0.36
C PRO A 204 12.19 -20.11 0.65
N ARG A 205 13.29 -19.80 1.35
CA ARG A 205 14.00 -20.72 2.25
C ARG A 205 13.54 -20.64 3.69
N TYR A 206 13.10 -19.46 4.14
CA TYR A 206 12.82 -19.19 5.55
C TYR A 206 11.32 -19.17 5.87
N THR A 207 10.47 -19.56 4.92
CA THR A 207 8.99 -19.54 5.03
C THR A 207 8.47 -20.09 6.35
N LEU A 208 8.93 -21.26 6.81
CA LEU A 208 8.44 -21.87 8.06
C LEU A 208 8.80 -21.03 9.28
N VAL A 209 10.06 -20.58 9.36
CA VAL A 209 10.56 -19.77 10.48
C VAL A 209 9.83 -18.44 10.54
N VAL A 210 9.66 -17.78 9.38
CA VAL A 210 8.97 -16.49 9.27
C VAL A 210 7.49 -16.63 9.63
N ALA A 211 6.79 -17.61 9.06
CA ALA A 211 5.37 -17.85 9.35
C ALA A 211 5.15 -18.20 10.83
N GLY A 212 5.98 -19.09 11.39
CA GLY A 212 5.95 -19.43 12.80
C GLY A 212 6.15 -18.21 13.70
N THR A 213 7.12 -17.36 13.37
CA THR A 213 7.41 -16.14 14.14
C THR A 213 6.27 -15.13 14.06
N ILE A 214 5.64 -14.95 12.89
CA ILE A 214 4.48 -14.06 12.75
C ILE A 214 3.31 -14.56 13.59
N ILE A 215 3.00 -15.87 13.52
CA ILE A 215 1.89 -16.47 14.27
C ILE A 215 2.12 -16.33 15.78
N THR A 216 3.34 -16.66 16.25
CA THR A 216 3.65 -16.54 17.69
C THR A 216 3.57 -15.09 18.16
N CYS A 217 4.05 -14.12 17.36
CA CYS A 217 3.97 -12.71 17.72
C CYS A 217 2.52 -12.23 17.78
N ILE A 218 1.65 -12.61 16.83
CA ILE A 218 0.23 -12.22 16.83
C ILE A 218 -0.48 -12.72 18.10
N VAL A 219 -0.15 -13.93 18.57
CA VAL A 219 -0.72 -14.49 19.81
C VAL A 219 -0.16 -13.80 21.05
N LEU A 220 1.15 -13.50 21.07
CA LEU A 220 1.82 -12.89 22.22
C LEU A 220 1.50 -11.40 22.40
N MET A 221 1.27 -10.64 21.32
CA MET A 221 0.95 -9.21 21.36
C MET A 221 -0.20 -8.86 22.32
N PRO A 222 -1.41 -9.45 22.22
CA PRO A 222 -2.51 -9.12 23.11
C PRO A 222 -2.24 -9.55 24.56
N VAL A 223 -1.50 -10.64 24.77
CA VAL A 223 -1.12 -11.11 26.11
C VAL A 223 -0.18 -10.10 26.77
N MET A 224 0.87 -9.66 26.07
CA MET A 224 1.81 -8.65 26.58
C MET A 224 1.12 -7.30 26.80
N TRP A 225 0.22 -6.90 25.91
CA TRP A 225 -0.59 -5.69 26.07
C TRP A 225 -1.44 -5.74 27.34
N HIS A 226 -2.17 -6.84 27.55
CA HIS A 226 -3.01 -7.01 28.72
C HIS A 226 -2.21 -7.01 30.03
N MET A 227 -1.06 -7.72 30.06
CA MET A 227 -0.18 -7.72 31.23
C MET A 227 0.38 -6.34 31.56
N TRP A 228 0.68 -5.54 30.54
CA TRP A 228 1.22 -4.19 30.73
C TRP A 228 0.13 -3.18 31.12
N ILE A 229 -0.94 -3.07 30.34
CA ILE A 229 -1.95 -2.01 30.50
C ILE A 229 -3.00 -2.35 31.57
N VAL A 230 -3.48 -3.59 31.62
CA VAL A 230 -4.61 -3.98 32.48
C VAL A 230 -4.12 -4.49 33.83
N VAL A 231 -3.18 -5.43 33.82
CA VAL A 231 -2.70 -6.10 35.05
C VAL A 231 -1.61 -5.28 35.75
N GLY A 232 -0.88 -4.43 35.01
CA GLY A 232 0.21 -3.61 35.55
C GLY A 232 1.45 -4.42 35.99
N SER A 233 1.49 -5.72 35.70
CA SER A 233 2.62 -6.60 36.04
C SER A 233 3.67 -6.68 34.92
N GLY A 234 3.32 -6.25 33.71
CA GLY A 234 4.22 -6.20 32.54
C GLY A 234 4.78 -4.80 32.28
N ASN A 235 5.93 -4.72 31.62
CA ASN A 235 6.55 -3.48 31.14
C ASN A 235 6.35 -3.31 29.62
N ALA A 236 6.30 -2.06 29.15
CA ALA A 236 6.30 -1.64 27.75
C ALA A 236 7.34 -2.37 26.90
N ASN A 237 8.51 -2.65 27.47
CA ASN A 237 9.62 -3.32 26.81
C ASN A 237 9.22 -4.72 26.29
N PHE A 238 8.37 -5.45 27.01
CA PHE A 238 7.93 -6.79 26.56
C PHE A 238 7.00 -6.71 25.37
N TYR A 239 6.05 -5.76 25.40
CA TYR A 239 5.16 -5.52 24.27
C TYR A 239 5.98 -5.07 23.04
N PHE A 240 6.89 -4.12 23.22
CA PHE A 240 7.75 -3.64 22.14
C PHE A 240 8.67 -4.74 21.58
N ALA A 241 9.21 -5.63 22.43
CA ALA A 241 10.04 -6.74 21.96
C ALA A 241 9.25 -7.66 21.01
N VAL A 242 8.00 -7.98 21.34
CA VAL A 242 7.14 -8.80 20.47
C VAL A 242 6.83 -8.07 19.16
N THR A 243 6.50 -6.77 19.19
CA THR A 243 6.28 -5.99 17.96
C THR A 243 7.55 -5.84 17.13
N LEU A 244 8.72 -5.77 17.75
CA LEU A 244 10.00 -5.76 17.06
C LEU A 244 10.24 -7.08 16.31
N PHE A 245 10.05 -8.22 16.97
CA PHE A 245 10.17 -9.54 16.32
C PHE A 245 9.17 -9.71 15.17
N TYR A 246 7.95 -9.19 15.33
CA TYR A 246 6.96 -9.18 14.27
C TYR A 246 7.41 -8.39 13.03
N ASN A 247 7.89 -7.15 13.22
CA ASN A 247 8.39 -6.32 12.12
C ASN A 247 9.65 -6.94 11.48
N VAL A 248 10.56 -7.51 12.28
CA VAL A 248 11.73 -8.24 11.76
C VAL A 248 11.30 -9.44 10.91
N ALA A 249 10.30 -10.21 11.34
CA ALA A 249 9.77 -11.32 10.55
C ALA A 249 9.18 -10.85 9.20
N GLN A 250 8.50 -9.69 9.17
CA GLN A 250 8.04 -9.09 7.91
C GLN A 250 9.20 -8.67 6.99
N ILE A 251 10.29 -8.13 7.54
CA ILE A 251 11.50 -7.82 6.76
C ILE A 251 12.10 -9.10 6.18
N TYR A 252 12.19 -10.18 6.98
CA TYR A 252 12.67 -11.48 6.48
C TYR A 252 11.78 -12.05 5.38
N LEU A 253 10.45 -11.91 5.50
CA LEU A 253 9.52 -12.28 4.42
C LEU A 253 9.84 -11.53 3.13
N MET A 254 10.06 -10.22 3.22
CA MET A 254 10.42 -9.38 2.08
C MET A 254 11.75 -9.82 1.45
N ILE A 255 12.77 -10.09 2.27
CA ILE A 255 14.08 -10.57 1.80
C ILE A 255 13.94 -11.92 1.09
N ASP A 256 13.14 -12.85 1.63
CA ASP A 256 12.95 -14.17 1.03
C ASP A 256 12.22 -14.09 -0.32
N LEU A 257 11.24 -13.18 -0.45
CA LEU A 257 10.57 -12.88 -1.72
C LEU A 257 11.52 -12.25 -2.76
N MET A 258 12.42 -11.36 -2.32
CA MET A 258 13.45 -10.78 -3.18
C MET A 258 14.47 -11.81 -3.64
N PHE A 259 14.91 -12.66 -2.73
CA PHE A 259 15.79 -13.77 -3.07
C PHE A 259 15.13 -14.71 -4.09
N ALA A 260 13.85 -15.03 -3.89
CA ALA A 260 13.09 -15.85 -4.83
C ALA A 260 13.00 -15.24 -6.24
N TYR A 261 12.82 -13.93 -6.33
CA TYR A 261 12.81 -13.21 -7.61
C TYR A 261 14.15 -13.33 -8.34
N PHE A 262 15.25 -12.95 -7.69
CA PHE A 262 16.57 -13.00 -8.31
C PHE A 262 17.00 -14.42 -8.65
N ARG A 263 16.62 -15.40 -7.82
CA ARG A 263 16.93 -16.80 -8.10
C ARG A 263 16.21 -17.30 -9.34
N LYS A 264 14.93 -16.94 -9.50
CA LYS A 264 14.16 -17.29 -10.69
C LYS A 264 14.77 -16.65 -11.95
N GLU A 265 15.12 -15.35 -11.91
CA GLU A 265 15.75 -14.67 -13.05
C GLU A 265 17.10 -15.31 -13.41
N ALA A 266 17.90 -15.71 -12.42
CA ALA A 266 19.16 -16.41 -12.65
C ALA A 266 18.95 -17.81 -13.29
N ASP A 267 17.94 -18.55 -12.85
CA ASP A 267 17.59 -19.87 -13.43
C ASP A 267 17.08 -19.71 -14.88
N GLU A 268 16.29 -18.69 -15.19
CA GLU A 268 15.81 -18.38 -16.56
C GLU A 268 16.96 -18.00 -17.49
N ILE A 269 17.90 -17.16 -17.03
CA ILE A 269 19.11 -16.82 -17.79
C ILE A 269 19.94 -18.08 -18.02
N SER A 270 20.16 -18.90 -17.00
CA SER A 270 20.92 -20.16 -17.12
C SER A 270 20.28 -21.11 -18.12
N ALA A 271 18.94 -21.26 -18.10
CA ALA A 271 18.21 -22.07 -19.06
C ALA A 271 18.34 -21.55 -20.50
N SER A 272 18.37 -20.22 -20.70
CA SER A 272 18.54 -19.61 -22.02
C SER A 272 19.94 -19.84 -22.63
N LEU A 273 20.96 -20.03 -21.78
CA LEU A 273 22.34 -20.30 -22.20
C LEU A 273 22.56 -21.79 -22.57
N VAL A 274 21.72 -22.69 -22.04
CA VAL A 274 21.71 -24.11 -22.39
C VAL A 274 20.93 -24.27 -23.70
N THR A 275 21.62 -24.09 -24.82
CA THR A 275 21.13 -24.47 -26.15
C THR A 275 21.58 -25.90 -26.46
N PRO A 276 20.90 -26.66 -27.35
CA PRO A 276 21.27 -28.04 -27.68
C PRO A 276 22.70 -28.24 -28.23
N LYS A 277 23.44 -27.14 -28.50
CA LYS A 277 24.86 -27.16 -28.89
C LYS A 277 25.84 -27.18 -27.70
N THR A 278 25.37 -26.94 -26.47
CA THR A 278 26.18 -26.92 -25.24
C THR A 278 25.73 -28.01 -24.26
N ASN A 279 25.50 -29.23 -24.76
CA ASN A 279 25.39 -30.43 -23.92
C ASN A 279 26.75 -30.75 -23.30
N PHE A 280 27.14 -30.03 -22.24
CA PHE A 280 28.12 -30.54 -21.30
C PHE A 280 27.41 -31.54 -20.40
N VAL A 281 27.52 -32.82 -20.78
CA VAL A 281 27.28 -33.96 -19.90
C VAL A 281 28.37 -33.89 -18.83
N LEU A 282 28.02 -33.41 -17.64
CA LEU A 282 28.85 -33.62 -16.45
C LEU A 282 28.60 -35.05 -15.99
N HIS A 283 29.53 -35.94 -16.31
CA HIS A 283 29.70 -37.25 -15.67
C HIS A 283 30.22 -37.09 -14.24
#